data_AF-A0A0G1TLL3-F1
#
_entry.id   AF-A0A0G1TLL3-F1
#
_cell.length_a   1.000
_cell.length_b   1.000
_cell.length_c   1.000
_cell.angle_alpha   90.00
_cell.angle_beta   90.00
_cell.angle_gamma   90.00
#
_symmetry.space_group_name_H-M   'P 1'
#
loop_
_entity.id
_entity.type
_entity.pdbx_description
1 polymer ?
#
loop_
_entity_poly.entity_id
_entity_poly.type
_entity_poly.pdbx_seq_one_letter_code
_entity_poly.pdbx_strand_id
1 'polypeptide(L)'
;MKAILRPFAKKTYSEKEVADYLKQTGVVQWVKVGSLLRDEYDACVDGRETRPIVGNPGGDVSRLAEAVIAVGEVAGRHFNPGEILKIFDWYVSQIGQFYMHTDTHAMEHLAEFLNEGYGAKRMGGKKFHSGGEMYNYVINPDPRQQVFLSRYLLDPRFVGCGHMKLMMSNPHLYGMSEKVLRSLSVAFFDMMWNVPEKAKQLVYPCLQGDHKEGAVVNMVVASEEIADDTMVPMVAPTNGKISIFVNHPQVVKYLNKKVAYLLAKEGKNIIKDLEVDPEAVVTHMEHLQNEGVRQTVSALAWGLPVYTFELSK
;
A
#
# COMPACT_ATOMS: atom_id res chain seq x y z
N MET A 1 -15.09 22.40 -17.39
CA MET A 1 -13.97 23.29 -17.05
C MET A 1 -12.74 22.42 -16.75
N LYS A 2 -11.68 22.51 -17.55
CA LYS A 2 -10.43 21.77 -17.31
C LYS A 2 -9.59 22.55 -16.29
N ALA A 3 -9.42 22.00 -15.10
CA ALA A 3 -8.42 22.49 -14.17
C ALA A 3 -7.04 22.08 -14.70
N ILE A 4 -6.35 23.02 -15.34
CA ILE A 4 -4.91 22.90 -15.59
C ILE A 4 -4.26 23.11 -14.22
N LEU A 5 -3.90 22.01 -13.55
CA LEU A 5 -3.05 22.04 -12.37
C LEU A 5 -1.71 22.67 -12.78
N ARG A 6 -1.51 23.94 -12.45
CA ARG A 6 -0.19 24.58 -12.51
C ARG A 6 0.72 23.82 -11.52
N PRO A 7 1.98 23.50 -11.88
CA PRO A 7 2.87 22.92 -10.92
C PRO A 7 3.13 23.96 -9.84
N PHE A 8 2.75 23.65 -8.60
CA PHE A 8 3.45 24.23 -7.46
C PHE A 8 4.93 23.98 -7.72
N ALA A 9 5.77 25.02 -7.61
CA ALA A 9 7.21 24.86 -7.69
C ALA A 9 7.64 23.92 -6.56
N LYS A 10 7.61 22.61 -6.82
CA LYS A 10 8.08 21.60 -5.89
C LYS A 10 9.58 21.81 -5.80
N LYS A 11 10.08 22.01 -4.58
CA LYS A 11 11.51 21.97 -4.31
C LYS A 11 12.01 20.61 -4.81
N THR A 12 12.86 20.60 -5.83
CA THR A 12 13.50 19.38 -6.33
C THR A 12 14.83 19.17 -5.63
N TYR A 13 15.21 17.92 -5.42
CA TYR A 13 16.55 17.57 -4.93
C TYR A 13 17.43 17.13 -6.08
N SER A 14 18.67 17.59 -6.11
CA SER A 14 19.69 17.06 -7.01
C SER A 14 20.10 15.65 -6.60
N GLU A 15 20.67 14.89 -7.54
CA GLU A 15 21.20 13.55 -7.29
C GLU A 15 22.19 13.54 -6.12
N LYS A 16 23.06 14.56 -6.04
CA LYS A 16 24.03 14.70 -4.95
C LYS A 16 23.35 14.90 -3.58
N GLU A 17 22.33 15.75 -3.50
CA GLU A 17 21.59 15.95 -2.24
C GLU A 17 20.92 14.66 -1.77
N VAL A 18 20.34 13.88 -2.70
CA VAL A 18 19.76 12.58 -2.38
C VAL A 18 20.84 11.57 -1.96
N ALA A 19 21.96 11.51 -2.67
CA ALA A 19 23.08 10.63 -2.31
C ALA A 19 23.65 10.96 -0.92
N ASP A 20 23.78 12.24 -0.58
CA ASP A 20 24.24 12.69 0.73
C ASP A 20 23.21 12.39 1.82
N TYR A 21 21.91 12.44 1.50
CA TYR A 21 20.84 12.01 2.41
C TYR A 21 20.90 10.52 2.72
N LEU A 22 21.05 9.66 1.70
CA LEU A 22 21.12 8.20 1.87
C LEU A 22 22.32 7.75 2.72
N LYS A 23 23.36 8.57 2.84
CA LYS A 23 24.54 8.31 3.69
C LYS A 23 24.35 8.70 5.16
N GLN A 24 23.25 9.38 5.51
CA GLN A 24 23.02 9.82 6.89
C GLN A 24 22.69 8.63 7.80
N THR A 25 23.19 8.68 9.03
CA THR A 25 22.93 7.66 10.05
C THR A 25 21.42 7.50 10.28
N GLY A 26 20.94 6.25 10.23
CA GLY A 26 19.54 5.90 10.48
C GLY A 26 18.60 6.04 9.27
N VAL A 27 19.08 6.57 8.13
CA VAL A 27 18.26 6.64 6.90
C VAL A 27 18.18 5.27 6.22
N VAL A 28 19.29 4.54 6.16
CA VAL A 28 19.34 3.21 5.56
C VAL A 28 19.46 2.14 6.65
N GLN A 29 18.60 1.14 6.59
CA GLN A 29 18.64 -0.06 7.43
C GLN A 29 18.66 -1.30 6.55
N TRP A 30 19.58 -2.21 6.78
CA TRP A 30 19.69 -3.43 5.98
C TRP A 30 18.89 -4.58 6.58
N VAL A 31 18.06 -5.24 5.77
CA VAL A 31 17.30 -6.43 6.16
C VAL A 31 17.48 -7.55 5.15
N LYS A 32 17.23 -8.79 5.57
CA LYS A 32 17.14 -9.93 4.64
C LYS A 32 15.80 -9.85 3.91
N VAL A 33 15.79 -9.96 2.59
CA VAL A 33 14.52 -9.88 1.84
C VAL A 33 13.49 -10.92 2.30
N GLY A 34 13.94 -12.11 2.73
CA GLY A 34 13.08 -13.17 3.24
C GLY A 34 12.41 -12.88 4.59
N SER A 35 12.75 -11.78 5.27
CA SER A 35 12.02 -11.30 6.47
C SER A 35 10.85 -10.39 6.12
N LEU A 36 10.83 -9.78 4.91
CA LEU A 36 9.75 -8.88 4.45
C LEU A 36 8.41 -9.57 4.20
N LEU A 37 8.39 -10.90 4.19
CA LEU A 37 7.16 -11.70 4.10
C LEU A 37 6.79 -12.35 5.43
N ARG A 38 7.53 -12.11 6.52
CA ARG A 38 7.34 -12.82 7.80
C ARG A 38 7.28 -11.88 8.98
N ASP A 39 8.35 -11.11 9.17
CA ASP A 39 8.58 -10.29 10.37
C ASP A 39 8.41 -8.79 10.08
N GLU A 40 8.49 -8.42 8.81
CA GLU A 40 8.39 -7.06 8.28
C GLU A 40 7.32 -7.00 7.15
N TYR A 41 7.11 -5.81 6.58
CA TYR A 41 6.28 -5.55 5.41
C TYR A 41 6.95 -4.55 4.48
N ASP A 42 6.52 -4.50 3.22
CA ASP A 42 6.73 -3.33 2.38
C ASP A 42 5.60 -2.31 2.58
N ALA A 43 6.00 -1.04 2.64
CA ALA A 43 5.09 0.07 2.82
C ALA A 43 4.87 0.79 1.49
N CYS A 44 3.94 1.76 1.49
CA CYS A 44 3.79 2.66 0.35
C CYS A 44 5.08 3.46 0.11
N VAL A 45 5.33 3.87 -1.13
CA VAL A 45 6.44 4.77 -1.50
C VAL A 45 6.38 6.17 -0.86
N ASP A 46 5.36 6.44 -0.05
CA ASP A 46 4.96 7.75 0.47
C ASP A 46 6.10 8.46 1.24
N GLY A 47 6.39 9.70 0.84
CA GLY A 47 7.49 10.49 1.39
C GLY A 47 7.26 11.06 2.78
N ARG A 48 6.13 10.76 3.42
CA ARG A 48 5.80 11.15 4.80
C ARG A 48 6.23 10.11 5.83
N GLU A 49 6.55 8.90 5.42
CA GLU A 49 7.08 7.89 6.34
C GLU A 49 8.47 8.27 6.84
N THR A 50 8.69 8.10 8.13
CA THR A 50 9.93 8.49 8.83
C THR A 50 10.82 7.30 9.15
N ARG A 51 10.24 6.10 9.15
CA ARG A 51 10.98 4.86 9.38
C ARG A 51 11.56 4.36 8.07
N PRO A 52 12.71 3.65 8.10
CA PRO A 52 13.17 2.91 6.95
C PRO A 52 12.10 1.94 6.46
N ILE A 53 11.84 1.93 5.15
CA ILE A 53 10.89 1.02 4.51
C ILE A 53 11.48 0.38 3.25
N VAL A 54 10.92 -0.78 2.88
CA VAL A 54 10.88 -1.18 1.47
C VAL A 54 9.63 -0.57 0.87
N GLY A 55 9.82 0.37 -0.05
CA GLY A 55 8.73 1.07 -0.74
C GLY A 55 8.21 0.31 -1.96
N ASN A 56 6.88 0.13 -1.99
CA ASN A 56 6.07 -0.41 -3.07
C ASN A 56 4.80 0.43 -3.19
N PRO A 57 4.40 0.97 -4.36
CA PRO A 57 3.16 1.75 -4.45
C PRO A 57 1.95 0.98 -3.88
N GLY A 58 1.32 1.53 -2.83
CA GLY A 58 0.20 0.89 -2.15
C GLY A 58 0.55 -0.23 -1.15
N GLY A 59 1.81 -0.66 -1.06
CA GLY A 59 2.26 -1.73 -0.15
C GLY A 59 1.54 -3.06 -0.38
N ASP A 60 1.32 -3.82 0.69
CA ASP A 60 0.67 -5.14 0.64
C ASP A 60 -0.73 -5.13 0.01
N VAL A 61 -1.51 -4.05 0.17
CA VAL A 61 -2.83 -3.94 -0.46
C VAL A 61 -2.73 -4.02 -1.98
N SER A 62 -1.77 -3.31 -2.59
CA SER A 62 -1.59 -3.37 -4.04
C SER A 62 -1.15 -4.75 -4.45
N ARG A 63 -0.12 -5.31 -3.80
CA ARG A 63 0.39 -6.65 -4.10
C ARG A 63 -0.71 -7.70 -4.07
N LEU A 64 -1.51 -7.73 -3.02
CA LEU A 64 -2.56 -8.74 -2.89
C LEU A 64 -3.70 -8.50 -3.89
N ALA A 65 -4.04 -7.24 -4.19
CA ALA A 65 -5.01 -6.94 -5.24
C ALA A 65 -4.53 -7.42 -6.60
N GLU A 66 -3.27 -7.16 -6.94
CA GLU A 66 -2.62 -7.63 -8.17
C GLU A 66 -2.62 -9.16 -8.25
N ALA A 67 -2.29 -9.85 -7.14
CA ALA A 67 -2.30 -11.30 -7.08
C ALA A 67 -3.70 -11.88 -7.32
N VAL A 68 -4.71 -11.34 -6.64
CA VAL A 68 -6.12 -11.76 -6.81
C VAL A 68 -6.58 -11.56 -8.26
N ILE A 69 -6.24 -10.43 -8.87
CA ILE A 69 -6.62 -10.13 -10.26
C ILE A 69 -5.89 -11.06 -11.22
N ALA A 70 -4.56 -11.18 -11.10
CA ALA A 70 -3.74 -12.02 -11.96
C ALA A 70 -4.17 -13.48 -11.92
N VAL A 71 -4.40 -14.04 -10.73
CA VAL A 71 -4.93 -15.40 -10.59
C VAL A 71 -6.30 -15.54 -11.24
N GLY A 72 -7.18 -14.55 -11.08
CA GLY A 72 -8.50 -14.57 -11.72
C GLY A 72 -8.42 -14.57 -13.25
N GLU A 73 -7.56 -13.72 -13.82
CA GLU A 73 -7.32 -13.66 -15.27
C GLU A 73 -6.78 -15.00 -15.80
N VAL A 74 -5.77 -15.59 -15.14
CA VAL A 74 -5.21 -16.90 -15.55
C VAL A 74 -6.25 -18.03 -15.40
N ALA A 75 -7.08 -17.98 -14.35
CA ALA A 75 -8.18 -18.92 -14.16
C ALA A 75 -9.38 -18.67 -15.11
N GLY A 76 -9.35 -17.61 -15.91
CA GLY A 76 -10.45 -17.21 -16.80
C GLY A 76 -11.73 -16.80 -16.07
N ARG A 77 -11.64 -16.32 -14.82
CA ARG A 77 -12.81 -15.94 -14.02
C ARG A 77 -12.53 -14.86 -12.98
N HIS A 78 -13.57 -14.15 -12.57
CA HIS A 78 -13.49 -13.20 -11.46
C HIS A 78 -13.87 -13.84 -10.13
N PHE A 79 -13.14 -13.52 -9.07
CA PHE A 79 -13.47 -13.93 -7.71
C PHE A 79 -14.64 -13.13 -7.14
N ASN A 80 -15.49 -13.80 -6.37
CA ASN A 80 -16.53 -13.14 -5.58
C ASN A 80 -15.97 -12.61 -4.24
N PRO A 81 -16.68 -11.71 -3.54
CA PRO A 81 -16.17 -11.13 -2.29
C PRO A 81 -15.84 -12.17 -1.21
N GLY A 82 -16.61 -13.26 -1.12
CA GLY A 82 -16.35 -14.35 -0.17
C GLY A 82 -15.06 -15.13 -0.48
N GLU A 83 -14.74 -15.31 -1.77
CA GLU A 83 -13.45 -15.89 -2.19
C GLU A 83 -12.29 -14.94 -1.87
N ILE A 84 -12.45 -13.65 -2.10
CA ILE A 84 -11.42 -12.64 -1.81
C ILE A 84 -11.14 -12.56 -0.31
N LEU A 85 -12.17 -12.67 0.53
CA LEU A 85 -12.01 -12.77 1.98
C LEU A 85 -11.19 -13.98 2.40
N LYS A 86 -11.40 -15.15 1.77
CA LYS A 86 -10.60 -16.35 2.03
C LYS A 86 -9.15 -16.19 1.59
N ILE A 87 -8.91 -15.53 0.46
CA ILE A 87 -7.55 -15.21 0.00
C ILE A 87 -6.86 -14.25 0.99
N PHE A 88 -7.56 -13.23 1.49
CA PHE A 88 -7.02 -12.32 2.49
C PHE A 88 -6.67 -13.06 3.79
N ASP A 89 -7.58 -13.91 4.28
CA ASP A 89 -7.35 -14.75 5.46
C ASP A 89 -6.12 -15.66 5.29
N TRP A 90 -6.00 -16.27 4.12
CA TRP A 90 -4.82 -17.06 3.75
C TRP A 90 -3.55 -16.23 3.76
N TYR A 91 -3.55 -15.02 3.16
CA TYR A 91 -2.38 -14.17 3.09
C TYR A 91 -1.85 -13.85 4.50
N VAL A 92 -2.72 -13.38 5.39
CA VAL A 92 -2.35 -13.04 6.77
C VAL A 92 -1.87 -14.27 7.54
N SER A 93 -2.39 -15.46 7.22
CA SER A 93 -2.03 -16.71 7.90
C SER A 93 -0.72 -17.33 7.40
N GLN A 94 -0.40 -17.21 6.11
CA GLN A 94 0.76 -17.85 5.47
C GLN A 94 1.96 -16.92 5.27
N ILE A 95 1.68 -15.65 4.99
CA ILE A 95 2.70 -14.63 4.79
C ILE A 95 2.97 -14.01 6.16
N GLY A 96 2.03 -13.22 6.68
CA GLY A 96 2.15 -12.66 8.02
C GLY A 96 1.59 -11.26 8.08
N GLN A 97 2.47 -10.27 8.26
CA GLN A 97 2.05 -8.88 8.38
C GLN A 97 1.36 -8.38 7.11
N PHE A 98 0.37 -7.50 7.27
CA PHE A 98 -0.32 -6.86 6.16
C PHE A 98 -0.46 -5.36 6.41
N TYR A 99 0.16 -4.58 5.54
CA TYR A 99 0.19 -3.13 5.61
C TYR A 99 -0.89 -2.46 4.76
N MET A 100 -1.59 -1.50 5.36
CA MET A 100 -2.37 -0.48 4.67
C MET A 100 -2.19 0.83 5.45
N HIS A 101 -2.21 2.02 4.85
CA HIS A 101 -2.11 3.26 5.64
C HIS A 101 -3.17 4.29 5.28
N THR A 102 -3.31 5.25 6.18
CA THR A 102 -4.04 6.52 5.95
C THR A 102 -3.13 7.69 6.32
N ASP A 103 -3.65 8.91 6.21
CA ASP A 103 -3.00 10.10 6.71
C ASP A 103 -3.95 10.97 7.54
N THR A 104 -3.39 11.99 8.18
CA THR A 104 -4.14 12.95 8.99
C THR A 104 -5.19 13.70 8.20
N HIS A 105 -4.91 14.09 6.97
CA HIS A 105 -5.83 14.89 6.15
C HIS A 105 -7.10 14.10 5.79
N ALA A 106 -6.95 12.84 5.43
CA ALA A 106 -8.07 11.93 5.16
C ALA A 106 -8.90 11.70 6.42
N MET A 107 -8.25 11.57 7.59
CA MET A 107 -8.94 11.40 8.86
C MET A 107 -9.63 12.68 9.34
N GLU A 108 -9.04 13.86 9.12
CA GLU A 108 -9.66 15.16 9.36
C GLU A 108 -10.90 15.34 8.47
N HIS A 109 -10.77 15.06 7.18
CA HIS A 109 -11.89 15.16 6.25
C HIS A 109 -13.02 14.17 6.58
N LEU A 110 -12.67 12.96 7.04
CA LEU A 110 -13.65 11.99 7.53
C LEU A 110 -14.34 12.48 8.81
N ALA A 111 -13.58 13.08 9.74
CA ALA A 111 -14.11 13.67 10.97
C ALA A 111 -15.13 14.77 10.68
N GLU A 112 -14.78 15.71 9.80
CA GLU A 112 -15.66 16.79 9.35
C GLU A 112 -16.95 16.23 8.75
N PHE A 113 -16.83 15.27 7.83
CA PHE A 113 -17.98 14.62 7.20
C PHE A 113 -18.89 13.91 8.23
N LEU A 114 -18.30 13.20 9.18
CA LEU A 114 -19.04 12.45 10.20
C LEU A 114 -19.60 13.33 11.32
N ASN A 115 -19.10 14.55 11.48
CA ASN A 115 -19.62 15.53 12.42
C ASN A 115 -20.91 16.20 11.94
N GLU A 116 -21.27 16.08 10.67
CA GLU A 116 -22.38 16.83 10.07
C GLU A 116 -23.43 15.94 9.40
N GLY A 117 -24.61 16.53 9.19
CA GLY A 117 -25.71 15.94 8.42
C GLY A 117 -26.03 14.48 8.76
N TYR A 118 -26.00 13.63 7.72
CA TYR A 118 -26.30 12.20 7.85
C TYR A 118 -25.24 11.45 8.65
N GLY A 119 -23.98 11.87 8.59
CA GLY A 119 -22.87 11.30 9.35
C GLY A 119 -23.13 11.43 10.85
N ALA A 120 -23.41 12.65 11.32
CA ALA A 120 -23.65 12.93 12.73
C ALA A 120 -24.78 12.08 13.33
N LYS A 121 -25.87 11.90 12.56
CA LYS A 121 -27.02 11.08 12.95
C LYS A 121 -26.62 9.61 13.15
N ARG A 122 -25.79 9.06 12.25
CA ARG A 122 -25.31 7.68 12.32
C ARG A 122 -24.24 7.48 13.40
N MET A 123 -23.51 8.53 13.73
CA MET A 123 -22.54 8.54 14.82
C MET A 123 -23.16 8.67 16.22
N GLY A 124 -24.49 8.79 16.33
CA GLY A 124 -25.18 8.86 17.62
C GLY A 124 -24.84 10.13 18.41
N GLY A 125 -24.50 11.21 17.72
CA GLY A 125 -24.10 12.48 18.35
C GLY A 125 -22.62 12.55 18.76
N LYS A 126 -21.82 11.49 18.56
CA LYS A 126 -20.37 11.55 18.75
C LYS A 126 -19.74 12.59 17.81
N LYS A 127 -18.81 13.37 18.34
CA LYS A 127 -18.04 14.38 17.60
C LYS A 127 -16.55 14.04 17.64
N PHE A 128 -15.85 14.40 16.57
CA PHE A 128 -14.42 14.22 16.40
C PHE A 128 -13.77 15.57 16.12
N HIS A 129 -12.82 16.00 16.93
CA HIS A 129 -12.24 17.34 16.85
C HIS A 129 -10.89 17.37 16.13
N SER A 130 -10.34 16.20 15.79
CA SER A 130 -9.08 16.09 15.05
C SER A 130 -9.02 14.79 14.25
N GLY A 131 -8.13 14.74 13.24
CA GLY A 131 -7.81 13.50 12.54
C GLY A 131 -7.25 12.41 13.47
N GLY A 132 -6.53 12.79 14.53
CA GLY A 132 -6.04 11.85 15.54
C GLY A 132 -7.18 11.18 16.33
N GLU A 133 -8.18 11.95 16.76
CA GLU A 133 -9.38 11.40 17.41
C GLU A 133 -10.16 10.47 16.47
N MET A 134 -10.29 10.87 15.20
CA MET A 134 -10.96 10.05 14.18
C MET A 134 -10.20 8.76 13.93
N TYR A 135 -8.87 8.82 13.78
CA TYR A 135 -8.02 7.65 13.62
C TYR A 135 -8.12 6.69 14.82
N ASN A 136 -8.02 7.21 16.04
CA ASN A 136 -8.17 6.41 17.27
C ASN A 136 -9.53 5.73 17.36
N TYR A 137 -10.57 6.34 16.78
CA TYR A 137 -11.88 5.73 16.68
C TYR A 137 -11.96 4.71 15.53
N VAL A 138 -11.30 4.93 14.39
CA VAL A 138 -11.24 3.96 13.27
C VAL A 138 -10.55 2.67 13.68
N ILE A 139 -9.49 2.72 14.50
CA ILE A 139 -8.78 1.51 14.94
C ILE A 139 -9.60 0.66 15.93
N ASN A 140 -10.57 1.26 16.62
CA ASN A 140 -11.43 0.57 17.59
C ASN A 140 -12.84 1.20 17.63
N PRO A 141 -13.65 1.01 16.57
CA PRO A 141 -14.97 1.60 16.48
C PRO A 141 -15.99 0.82 17.31
N ASP A 142 -17.15 1.44 17.59
CA ASP A 142 -18.30 0.70 18.11
C ASP A 142 -18.70 -0.39 17.08
N PRO A 143 -18.90 -1.66 17.48
CA PRO A 143 -19.32 -2.72 16.57
C PRO A 143 -20.55 -2.38 15.72
N ARG A 144 -21.49 -1.60 16.27
CA ARG A 144 -22.71 -1.16 15.56
C ARG A 144 -22.43 -0.15 14.44
N GLN A 145 -21.26 0.48 14.47
CA GLN A 145 -20.83 1.53 13.54
C GLN A 145 -19.84 1.01 12.49
N GLN A 146 -19.25 -0.18 12.67
CA GLN A 146 -18.28 -0.78 11.75
C GLN A 146 -18.76 -0.84 10.29
N VAL A 147 -19.96 -1.39 10.04
CA VAL A 147 -20.53 -1.49 8.66
C VAL A 147 -20.78 -0.13 8.03
N PHE A 148 -21.13 0.87 8.85
CA PHE A 148 -21.33 2.23 8.37
C PHE A 148 -19.99 2.90 8.07
N LEU A 149 -19.03 2.78 8.98
CA LEU A 149 -17.71 3.37 8.89
C LEU A 149 -16.91 2.79 7.71
N SER A 150 -16.97 1.46 7.52
CA SER A 150 -16.26 0.79 6.42
C SER A 150 -16.65 1.33 5.05
N ARG A 151 -17.91 1.73 4.83
CA ARG A 151 -18.33 2.35 3.56
C ARG A 151 -17.53 3.60 3.21
N TYR A 152 -17.17 4.41 4.21
CA TYR A 152 -16.44 5.67 4.02
C TYR A 152 -14.93 5.48 4.05
N LEU A 153 -14.41 4.52 4.81
CA LEU A 153 -13.00 4.14 4.74
C LEU A 153 -12.58 3.58 3.36
N LEU A 154 -13.57 3.24 2.53
CA LEU A 154 -13.41 2.74 1.16
C LEU A 154 -13.81 3.77 0.10
N ASP A 155 -14.16 4.98 0.51
CA ASP A 155 -14.49 6.07 -0.41
C ASP A 155 -13.20 6.85 -0.70
N PRO A 156 -12.80 7.02 -1.98
CA PRO A 156 -11.57 7.72 -2.34
C PRO A 156 -11.42 9.12 -1.72
N ARG A 157 -12.52 9.76 -1.30
CA ARG A 157 -12.50 11.05 -0.61
C ARG A 157 -11.88 11.00 0.79
N PHE A 158 -11.88 9.83 1.43
CA PHE A 158 -11.41 9.62 2.81
C PHE A 158 -10.26 8.59 2.90
N VAL A 159 -9.61 8.29 1.77
CA VAL A 159 -8.42 7.42 1.71
C VAL A 159 -7.16 8.28 1.67
N GLY A 160 -6.26 8.09 2.64
CA GLY A 160 -5.00 8.86 2.75
C GLY A 160 -3.86 8.34 1.87
N CYS A 161 -3.84 7.05 1.56
CA CYS A 161 -2.84 6.52 0.62
C CYS A 161 -3.10 7.03 -0.80
N GLY A 162 -2.20 7.87 -1.33
CA GLY A 162 -2.34 8.46 -2.65
C GLY A 162 -2.47 7.41 -3.77
N HIS A 163 -1.70 6.32 -3.69
CA HIS A 163 -1.78 5.20 -4.64
C HIS A 163 -3.14 4.50 -4.58
N MET A 164 -3.58 4.11 -3.38
CA MET A 164 -4.88 3.44 -3.17
C MET A 164 -6.05 4.33 -3.63
N LYS A 165 -6.00 5.62 -3.30
CA LYS A 165 -6.99 6.61 -3.74
C LYS A 165 -7.09 6.66 -5.26
N LEU A 166 -5.96 6.71 -5.96
CA LEU A 166 -5.93 6.75 -7.43
C LEU A 166 -6.45 5.44 -8.05
N MET A 167 -6.06 4.28 -7.51
CA MET A 167 -6.58 2.98 -7.95
C MET A 167 -8.09 2.88 -7.76
N MET A 168 -8.62 3.36 -6.64
CA MET A 168 -10.06 3.33 -6.39
C MET A 168 -10.83 4.36 -7.23
N SER A 169 -10.24 5.52 -7.53
CA SER A 169 -10.88 6.52 -8.40
C SER A 169 -10.83 6.15 -9.89
N ASN A 170 -9.78 5.46 -10.34
CA ASN A 170 -9.55 5.17 -11.76
C ASN A 170 -9.06 3.73 -11.98
N PRO A 171 -9.81 2.70 -11.53
CA PRO A 171 -9.32 1.32 -11.49
C PRO A 171 -8.88 0.80 -12.87
N HIS A 172 -9.60 1.16 -13.93
CA HIS A 172 -9.29 0.77 -15.30
C HIS A 172 -7.91 1.25 -15.79
N LEU A 173 -7.44 2.43 -15.34
CA LEU A 173 -6.11 2.93 -15.73
C LEU A 173 -4.98 2.12 -15.09
N TYR A 174 -5.25 1.46 -13.97
CA TYR A 174 -4.28 0.67 -13.22
C TYR A 174 -4.38 -0.84 -13.54
N GLY A 175 -5.28 -1.25 -14.44
CA GLY A 175 -5.62 -2.67 -14.63
C GLY A 175 -6.29 -3.30 -13.40
N MET A 176 -6.83 -2.48 -12.49
CA MET A 176 -7.37 -2.90 -11.21
C MET A 176 -8.88 -3.12 -11.26
N SER A 177 -9.39 -3.82 -10.25
CA SER A 177 -10.83 -4.03 -10.04
C SER A 177 -11.29 -3.34 -8.75
N GLU A 178 -12.26 -2.42 -8.86
CA GLU A 178 -12.88 -1.78 -7.70
C GLU A 178 -13.44 -2.81 -6.73
N LYS A 179 -14.04 -3.88 -7.24
CA LYS A 179 -14.57 -4.99 -6.44
C LYS A 179 -13.47 -5.64 -5.61
N VAL A 180 -12.30 -5.88 -6.19
CA VAL A 180 -11.16 -6.50 -5.49
C VAL A 180 -10.64 -5.56 -4.40
N LEU A 181 -10.35 -4.30 -4.75
CA LEU A 181 -9.85 -3.29 -3.82
C LEU A 181 -10.81 -3.10 -2.63
N ARG A 182 -12.11 -2.95 -2.90
CA ARG A 182 -13.13 -2.84 -1.84
C ARG A 182 -13.20 -4.10 -0.99
N SER A 183 -13.19 -5.29 -1.60
CA SER A 183 -13.32 -6.55 -0.85
C SER A 183 -12.12 -6.77 0.07
N LEU A 184 -10.90 -6.49 -0.40
CA LEU A 184 -9.68 -6.60 0.41
C LEU A 184 -9.68 -5.60 1.56
N SER A 185 -10.05 -4.35 1.31
CA SER A 185 -10.09 -3.35 2.38
C SER A 185 -11.23 -3.60 3.37
N VAL A 186 -12.38 -4.15 2.96
CA VAL A 186 -13.40 -4.68 3.89
C VAL A 186 -12.81 -5.79 4.74
N ALA A 187 -12.11 -6.76 4.12
CA ALA A 187 -11.46 -7.87 4.81
C ALA A 187 -10.47 -7.38 5.87
N PHE A 188 -9.67 -6.37 5.52
CA PHE A 188 -8.69 -5.76 6.41
C PHE A 188 -9.35 -5.15 7.65
N PHE A 189 -10.36 -4.29 7.49
CA PHE A 189 -11.01 -3.65 8.63
C PHE A 189 -11.83 -4.64 9.46
N ASP A 190 -12.53 -5.58 8.81
CA ASP A 190 -13.27 -6.62 9.53
C ASP A 190 -12.34 -7.48 10.39
N MET A 191 -11.21 -7.93 9.85
CA MET A 191 -10.21 -8.68 10.60
C MET A 191 -9.59 -7.83 11.72
N MET A 192 -9.27 -6.57 11.46
CA MET A 192 -8.70 -5.66 12.47
C MET A 192 -9.64 -5.49 13.67
N TRP A 193 -10.94 -5.34 13.42
CA TRP A 193 -11.90 -5.04 14.48
C TRP A 193 -12.42 -6.29 15.18
N ASN A 194 -12.55 -7.40 14.46
CA ASN A 194 -13.32 -8.56 14.93
C ASN A 194 -12.49 -9.82 15.17
N VAL A 195 -11.19 -9.82 14.83
CA VAL A 195 -10.30 -10.98 14.95
C VAL A 195 -9.03 -10.61 15.73
N PRO A 196 -9.10 -10.45 17.07
CA PRO A 196 -8.00 -9.90 17.88
C PRO A 196 -6.66 -10.62 17.73
N GLU A 197 -6.68 -11.94 17.52
CA GLU A 197 -5.50 -12.76 17.33
C GLU A 197 -4.76 -12.49 16.02
N LYS A 198 -5.48 -12.04 14.97
CA LYS A 198 -4.90 -11.65 13.67
C LYS A 198 -4.70 -10.14 13.56
N ALA A 199 -5.45 -9.33 14.32
CA ALA A 199 -5.32 -7.87 14.32
C ALA A 199 -3.87 -7.40 14.61
N LYS A 200 -3.11 -8.14 15.41
CA LYS A 200 -1.68 -7.87 15.69
C LYS A 200 -0.74 -8.01 14.47
N GLN A 201 -1.20 -8.65 13.39
CA GLN A 201 -0.48 -8.78 12.13
C GLN A 201 -0.84 -7.65 11.16
N LEU A 202 -1.89 -6.88 11.44
CA LEU A 202 -2.33 -5.79 10.58
C LEU A 202 -1.66 -4.48 11.01
N VAL A 203 -1.10 -3.77 10.03
CA VAL A 203 -0.41 -2.51 10.26
C VAL A 203 -1.18 -1.40 9.56
N TYR A 204 -1.75 -0.47 10.34
CA TYR A 204 -2.57 0.63 9.83
C TYR A 204 -2.06 2.02 10.25
N PRO A 205 -0.86 2.48 9.83
CA PRO A 205 -0.35 3.75 10.33
C PRO A 205 -1.12 4.95 9.75
N CYS A 206 -1.17 6.03 10.54
CA CYS A 206 -1.65 7.33 10.13
C CYS A 206 -0.46 8.27 9.88
N LEU A 207 -0.09 8.45 8.61
CA LEU A 207 1.01 9.33 8.21
C LEU A 207 0.67 10.79 8.51
N GLN A 208 1.67 11.55 8.94
CA GLN A 208 1.50 12.93 9.41
C GLN A 208 2.05 13.93 8.39
N GLY A 209 1.37 15.08 8.28
CA GLY A 209 1.84 16.22 7.50
C GLY A 209 1.64 16.12 5.99
N ASP A 210 2.13 17.15 5.29
CA ASP A 210 1.96 17.30 3.85
C ASP A 210 3.02 16.56 3.03
N HIS A 211 2.65 16.19 1.80
CA HIS A 211 3.58 15.76 0.76
C HIS A 211 4.58 16.86 0.40
N LYS A 212 5.87 16.54 0.49
CA LYS A 212 7.00 17.46 0.22
C LYS A 212 8.10 16.80 -0.61
N GLU A 213 7.77 15.74 -1.33
CA GLU A 213 8.70 14.95 -2.10
C GLU A 213 9.35 15.78 -3.21
N GLY A 214 10.69 15.75 -3.25
CA GLY A 214 11.49 16.47 -4.24
C GLY A 214 12.22 15.58 -5.25
N ALA A 215 12.11 14.25 -5.11
CA ALA A 215 12.65 13.28 -6.05
C ALA A 215 11.91 11.93 -5.92
N VAL A 216 11.99 11.12 -6.97
CA VAL A 216 11.66 9.69 -6.95
C VAL A 216 12.97 8.91 -6.94
N VAL A 217 13.10 7.97 -6.01
CA VAL A 217 14.32 7.21 -5.77
C VAL A 217 14.02 5.73 -5.92
N ASN A 218 14.63 5.11 -6.94
CA ASN A 218 14.62 3.66 -7.12
C ASN A 218 15.86 3.08 -6.43
N MET A 219 15.63 2.18 -5.48
CA MET A 219 16.68 1.44 -4.80
C MET A 219 16.87 0.09 -5.46
N VAL A 220 18.12 -0.19 -5.85
CA VAL A 220 18.54 -1.47 -6.41
C VAL A 220 19.72 -2.03 -5.62
N VAL A 221 19.89 -3.35 -5.69
CA VAL A 221 21.07 -4.05 -5.16
C VAL A 221 21.86 -4.61 -6.34
N ALA A 222 23.18 -4.70 -6.15
CA ALA A 222 24.09 -5.17 -7.20
C ALA A 222 23.87 -6.64 -7.62
N SER A 223 23.20 -7.44 -6.79
CA SER A 223 22.90 -8.83 -7.12
C SER A 223 21.88 -8.92 -8.26
N GLU A 224 22.23 -9.63 -9.34
CA GLU A 224 21.31 -9.91 -10.44
C GLU A 224 20.14 -10.81 -10.01
N GLU A 225 20.37 -11.70 -9.04
CA GLU A 225 19.35 -12.57 -8.47
C GLU A 225 19.14 -12.25 -6.98
N ILE A 226 17.87 -12.02 -6.61
CA ILE A 226 17.45 -11.86 -5.21
C ILE A 226 17.01 -13.23 -4.67
N ALA A 227 17.58 -13.61 -3.53
CA ALA A 227 17.21 -14.79 -2.75
C ALA A 227 16.92 -14.41 -1.30
N ASP A 228 16.32 -15.30 -0.49
CA ASP A 228 15.84 -14.99 0.86
C ASP A 228 16.87 -14.38 1.81
N ASP A 229 18.13 -14.74 1.65
CA ASP A 229 19.26 -14.26 2.45
C ASP A 229 19.92 -13.00 1.88
N THR A 230 19.50 -12.53 0.70
CA THR A 230 19.96 -11.28 0.10
C THR A 230 19.62 -10.11 1.03
N MET A 231 20.64 -9.33 1.38
CA MET A 231 20.49 -8.10 2.15
C MET A 231 20.02 -6.97 1.23
N VAL A 232 18.94 -6.30 1.59
CA VAL A 232 18.36 -5.18 0.84
C VAL A 232 18.28 -3.95 1.75
N PRO A 233 18.50 -2.74 1.22
CA PRO A 233 18.36 -1.52 2.00
C PRO A 233 16.88 -1.20 2.15
N MET A 234 16.42 -1.00 3.37
CA MET A 234 15.26 -0.18 3.69
C MET A 234 15.72 1.27 3.76
N VAL A 235 14.90 2.20 3.29
CA VAL A 235 15.25 3.62 3.25
C VAL A 235 14.15 4.44 3.89
N ALA A 236 14.51 5.35 4.81
CA ALA A 236 13.58 6.30 5.40
C ALA A 236 13.22 7.35 4.33
N PRO A 237 11.93 7.53 3.98
CA PRO A 237 11.55 8.49 2.95
C PRO A 237 11.73 9.96 3.36
N THR A 238 11.69 10.27 4.66
CA THR A 238 11.94 11.62 5.17
C THR A 238 12.66 11.68 6.50
N ASN A 239 13.41 12.76 6.71
CA ASN A 239 13.94 13.18 8.03
C ASN A 239 13.37 14.53 8.48
N GLY A 240 12.28 14.99 7.85
CA GLY A 240 11.66 16.30 8.05
C GLY A 240 12.31 17.44 7.26
N LYS A 241 13.54 17.27 6.74
CA LYS A 241 14.22 18.26 5.89
C LYS A 241 14.22 17.88 4.41
N ILE A 242 14.48 16.61 4.14
CA ILE A 242 14.37 15.98 2.81
C ILE A 242 13.20 15.02 2.88
N SER A 243 12.45 14.95 1.78
CA SER A 243 11.36 14.00 1.56
C SER A 243 11.46 13.49 0.13
N ILE A 244 11.43 12.18 -0.06
CA ILE A 244 11.55 11.52 -1.36
C ILE A 244 10.51 10.41 -1.47
N PHE A 245 10.06 10.12 -2.69
CA PHE A 245 9.39 8.85 -2.94
C PHE A 245 10.46 7.76 -3.04
N VAL A 246 10.31 6.66 -2.31
CA VAL A 246 11.27 5.54 -2.32
C VAL A 246 10.60 4.30 -2.91
N ASN A 247 11.19 3.69 -3.92
CA ASN A 247 10.69 2.50 -4.61
C ASN A 247 11.77 1.41 -4.70
N HIS A 248 11.41 0.13 -4.52
CA HIS A 248 12.36 -0.99 -4.57
C HIS A 248 11.98 -2.02 -5.64
N PRO A 249 12.17 -1.72 -6.94
CA PRO A 249 11.60 -2.51 -8.03
C PRO A 249 12.04 -3.98 -8.03
N GLN A 250 13.33 -4.26 -7.79
CA GLN A 250 13.82 -5.65 -7.76
C GLN A 250 13.24 -6.43 -6.57
N VAL A 251 13.15 -5.80 -5.40
CA VAL A 251 12.61 -6.41 -4.18
C VAL A 251 11.12 -6.69 -4.35
N VAL A 252 10.36 -5.72 -4.84
CA VAL A 252 8.92 -5.89 -5.12
C VAL A 252 8.69 -7.01 -6.13
N LYS A 253 9.47 -7.08 -7.20
CA LYS A 253 9.41 -8.19 -8.17
C LYS A 253 9.60 -9.56 -7.48
N TYR A 254 10.61 -9.68 -6.62
CA TYR A 254 10.86 -10.90 -5.87
C TYR A 254 9.69 -11.28 -4.94
N LEU A 255 9.16 -10.32 -4.16
CA LEU A 255 8.06 -10.54 -3.24
C LEU A 255 6.77 -10.91 -3.98
N ASN A 256 6.46 -10.22 -5.08
CA ASN A 256 5.32 -10.50 -5.94
C ASN A 256 5.43 -11.92 -6.53
N LYS A 257 6.61 -12.32 -7.02
CA LYS A 257 6.88 -13.68 -7.48
C LYS A 257 6.57 -14.69 -6.37
N LYS A 258 7.05 -14.47 -5.15
CA LYS A 258 6.77 -15.39 -4.03
C LYS A 258 5.29 -15.53 -3.72
N VAL A 259 4.58 -14.41 -3.59
CA VAL A 259 3.14 -14.42 -3.28
C VAL A 259 2.34 -15.09 -4.40
N ALA A 260 2.65 -14.78 -5.67
CA ALA A 260 2.03 -15.41 -6.83
C ALA A 260 2.17 -16.94 -6.81
N TYR A 261 3.39 -17.43 -6.61
CA TYR A 261 3.65 -18.88 -6.58
C TYR A 261 2.97 -19.57 -5.42
N LEU A 262 3.00 -18.98 -4.23
CA LEU A 262 2.33 -19.54 -3.06
C LEU A 262 0.81 -19.59 -3.29
N LEU A 263 0.22 -18.50 -3.76
CA LEU A 263 -1.22 -18.43 -4.02
C LEU A 263 -1.66 -19.40 -5.14
N ALA A 264 -0.87 -19.52 -6.22
CA ALA A 264 -1.15 -20.47 -7.29
C ALA A 264 -1.04 -21.93 -6.82
N LYS A 265 -0.02 -22.25 -6.01
CA LYS A 265 0.23 -23.61 -5.50
C LYS A 265 -0.81 -24.05 -4.45
N GLU A 266 -1.17 -23.14 -3.56
CA GLU A 266 -2.09 -23.41 -2.44
C GLU A 266 -3.53 -23.03 -2.76
N GLY A 267 -3.77 -22.37 -3.90
CA GLY A 267 -5.06 -21.82 -4.32
C GLY A 267 -6.21 -22.80 -4.18
N LYS A 268 -6.01 -24.06 -4.57
CA LYS A 268 -7.01 -25.13 -4.46
C LYS A 268 -7.48 -25.43 -3.03
N ASN A 269 -6.66 -25.15 -2.03
CA ASN A 269 -7.01 -25.32 -0.61
C ASN A 269 -7.83 -24.14 -0.08
N ILE A 270 -7.74 -22.98 -0.73
CA ILE A 270 -8.41 -21.72 -0.35
C ILE A 270 -9.74 -21.62 -1.10
N ILE A 271 -9.70 -21.92 -2.39
CA ILE A 271 -10.78 -21.80 -3.36
C ILE A 271 -10.88 -23.11 -4.13
N LYS A 272 -12.05 -23.73 -4.07
CA LYS A 272 -12.31 -25.00 -4.75
C LYS A 272 -12.05 -24.85 -6.26
N ASP A 273 -11.38 -25.85 -6.82
CA ASP A 273 -11.08 -25.97 -8.26
C ASP A 273 -10.22 -24.80 -8.82
N LEU A 274 -9.48 -24.11 -7.95
CA LEU A 274 -8.51 -23.10 -8.37
C LEU A 274 -7.16 -23.76 -8.68
N GLU A 275 -6.92 -24.01 -9.96
CA GLU A 275 -5.62 -24.45 -10.49
C GLU A 275 -5.18 -23.48 -11.60
N VAL A 276 -4.02 -22.85 -11.41
CA VAL A 276 -3.45 -21.87 -12.34
C VAL A 276 -1.94 -22.09 -12.46
N ASP A 277 -1.38 -21.76 -13.62
CA ASP A 277 0.07 -21.77 -13.83
C ASP A 277 0.72 -20.60 -13.05
N PRO A 278 1.62 -20.88 -12.08
CA PRO A 278 2.31 -19.84 -11.33
C PRO A 278 3.08 -18.84 -12.21
N GLU A 279 3.69 -19.28 -13.31
CA GLU A 279 4.48 -18.39 -14.19
C GLU A 279 3.58 -17.40 -14.92
N ALA A 280 2.41 -17.87 -15.38
CA ALA A 280 1.40 -17.00 -15.98
C ALA A 280 0.89 -15.97 -14.96
N VAL A 281 0.63 -16.37 -13.71
CA VAL A 281 0.21 -15.44 -12.64
C VAL A 281 1.27 -14.37 -12.40
N VAL A 282 2.55 -14.76 -12.30
CA VAL A 282 3.66 -13.81 -12.12
C VAL A 282 3.73 -12.82 -13.27
N THR A 283 3.62 -13.29 -14.51
CA THR A 283 3.64 -12.44 -15.70
C THR A 283 2.51 -11.39 -15.65
N HIS A 284 1.30 -11.80 -15.27
CA HIS A 284 0.17 -10.88 -15.11
C HIS A 284 0.37 -9.89 -13.95
N MET A 285 0.88 -10.35 -12.80
CA MET A 285 1.19 -9.45 -11.67
C MET A 285 2.25 -8.41 -12.04
N GLU A 286 3.32 -8.81 -12.74
CA GLU A 286 4.36 -7.87 -13.19
C GLU A 286 3.80 -6.81 -14.15
N HIS A 287 2.87 -7.20 -15.03
CA HIS A 287 2.18 -6.25 -15.89
C HIS A 287 1.38 -5.22 -15.08
N LEU A 288 0.56 -5.68 -14.12
CA LEU A 288 -0.25 -4.82 -13.26
C LEU A 288 0.61 -3.88 -12.40
N GLN A 289 1.68 -4.39 -11.78
CA GLN A 289 2.61 -3.59 -10.98
C GLN A 289 3.26 -2.49 -11.83
N ASN A 290 3.73 -2.81 -13.04
CA ASN A 290 4.35 -1.84 -13.94
C ASN A 290 3.37 -0.74 -14.37
N GLU A 291 2.12 -1.11 -14.65
CA GLU A 291 1.04 -0.18 -14.94
C GLU A 291 0.78 0.74 -13.73
N GLY A 292 0.60 0.14 -12.55
CA GLY A 292 0.34 0.87 -11.31
C GLY A 292 1.45 1.85 -10.94
N VAL A 293 2.71 1.45 -11.04
CA VAL A 293 3.87 2.34 -10.84
C VAL A 293 3.82 3.51 -11.83
N ARG A 294 3.63 3.23 -13.12
CA ARG A 294 3.60 4.26 -14.18
C ARG A 294 2.51 5.30 -13.94
N GLN A 295 1.29 4.85 -13.65
CA GLN A 295 0.16 5.75 -13.38
C GLN A 295 0.39 6.58 -12.12
N THR A 296 0.96 5.98 -11.07
CA THR A 296 1.24 6.67 -9.81
C THR A 296 2.28 7.75 -9.97
N VAL A 297 3.40 7.44 -10.63
CA VAL A 297 4.47 8.41 -10.89
C VAL A 297 3.93 9.55 -11.74
N SER A 298 3.12 9.26 -12.76
CA SER A 298 2.51 10.27 -13.64
C SER A 298 1.54 11.20 -12.90
N ALA A 299 0.86 10.71 -11.86
CA ALA A 299 -0.11 11.48 -11.11
C ALA A 299 0.48 12.23 -9.90
N LEU A 300 1.36 11.58 -9.14
CA LEU A 300 1.87 12.09 -7.84
C LEU A 300 3.26 12.74 -7.96
N ALA A 301 4.11 12.23 -8.85
CA ALA A 301 5.51 12.61 -8.98
C ALA A 301 5.83 13.34 -10.29
N TRP A 302 4.80 13.85 -10.98
CA TRP A 302 4.98 14.58 -12.24
C TRP A 302 5.97 15.75 -12.07
N GLY A 303 6.99 15.78 -12.93
CA GLY A 303 8.03 16.81 -12.95
C GLY A 303 9.13 16.64 -11.89
N LEU A 304 9.08 15.60 -11.04
CA LEU A 304 10.18 15.30 -10.12
C LEU A 304 11.32 14.56 -10.84
N PRO A 305 12.58 14.83 -10.47
CA PRO A 305 13.70 14.02 -10.96
C PRO A 305 13.59 12.59 -10.43
N VAL A 306 14.00 11.63 -11.26
CA VAL A 306 14.04 10.20 -10.92
C VAL A 306 15.48 9.75 -10.90
N TYR A 307 15.91 9.16 -9.78
CA TYR A 307 17.26 8.64 -9.59
C TYR A 307 17.21 7.16 -9.27
N THR A 308 18.24 6.42 -9.68
CA THR A 308 18.43 5.02 -9.30
C THR A 308 19.72 4.92 -8.52
N PHE A 309 19.66 4.39 -7.31
CA PHE A 309 20.83 4.18 -6.47
C PHE A 309 21.03 2.69 -6.23
N GLU A 310 22.22 2.22 -6.57
CA GLU A 310 22.71 0.91 -6.17
C GLU A 310 23.45 1.04 -4.85
N LEU A 311 22.99 0.34 -3.81
CA LEU A 311 23.69 0.25 -2.54
C LEU A 311 24.27 -1.15 -2.37
N SER A 312 25.46 -1.21 -1.80
CA SER A 312 26.10 -2.42 -1.31
C SER A 312 26.33 -2.28 0.20
N LYS A 313 26.28 -3.41 0.91
CA LYS A 313 26.57 -3.49 2.34
C LYS A 313 28.07 -3.61 2.58
#